data_AF-A0A846P9Y7-F1
#
_entry.id   AF-A0A846P9Y7-F1
#
_cell.length_a   1.000
_cell.length_b   1.000
_cell.length_c   1.000
_cell.angle_alpha   90.00
_cell.angle_beta   90.00
_cell.angle_gamma   90.00
#
_symmetry.space_group_name_H-M   'P 1'
#
loop_
_entity.id
_entity.type
_entity.pdbx_description
1 polymer ?
#
loop_
_entity_poly.entity_id
_entity_poly.type
_entity_poly.pdbx_seq_one_letter_code
_entity_poly.pdbx_strand_id
1 'polypeptide(L)'
;MLDLILKKSDGSSESKKIVAKPLSSNQEVYENLRLLEKDFLKVRLVRIPKVICVDLESDYVFTEYVTGTNVENILHQVILQRHFNIRQKRLFEEIGQGLAEINLKLEMIHGDPRTANWIFGGCVRARKKLSLIDWECAGKSDPAWDLSSLIYSVGRSVSYLLCDLSLERKDDLIDLFDAICSAIIAGYAKVDGGRKVIKQSAGYWVYHVLSVIPEIHERIFQHCRTPLPNGFGFLRWLPPSILSTTIVKKKSVARLLLKVCTRVSSIILLILVKRNLELAKRRMHAAIMHDILFRE
;
A
#
# COMPACT_ATOMS: atom_id res chain seq x y z
N MET A 1 -12.23 13.70 -15.02
CA MET A 1 -12.55 12.67 -16.03
C MET A 1 -12.88 13.41 -17.31
N LEU A 2 -12.22 13.09 -18.42
CA LEU A 2 -12.45 13.75 -19.70
C LEU A 2 -13.05 12.73 -20.68
N ASP A 3 -14.00 13.15 -21.49
CA ASP A 3 -14.49 12.37 -22.63
C ASP A 3 -13.65 12.73 -23.86
N LEU A 4 -12.89 11.77 -24.36
CA LEU A 4 -12.10 11.92 -25.58
C LEU A 4 -12.90 11.34 -26.75
N ILE A 5 -13.29 12.19 -27.70
CA ILE A 5 -13.92 11.76 -28.95
C ILE A 5 -12.80 11.47 -29.95
N LEU A 6 -12.53 10.18 -30.17
CA LEU A 6 -11.59 9.75 -31.20
C LEU A 6 -12.35 9.61 -32.52
N LYS A 7 -12.03 10.46 -33.50
CA LYS A 7 -12.47 10.26 -34.89
C LYS A 7 -11.61 9.18 -35.54
N LYS A 8 -12.24 8.10 -36.01
CA LYS A 8 -11.58 7.05 -36.78
C LYS A 8 -11.44 7.46 -38.24
N SER A 9 -10.53 6.82 -38.94
CA SER A 9 -10.26 7.05 -40.37
C SER A 9 -11.44 6.73 -41.28
N ASP A 10 -12.41 5.93 -40.81
CA ASP A 10 -13.66 5.61 -41.50
C ASP A 10 -14.78 6.64 -41.24
N GLY A 11 -14.49 7.74 -40.52
CA GLY A 11 -15.47 8.75 -40.17
C GLY A 11 -16.34 8.41 -38.96
N SER A 12 -16.23 7.20 -38.39
CA SER A 12 -16.92 6.86 -37.15
C SER A 12 -16.24 7.53 -35.94
N SER A 13 -17.03 7.85 -34.91
CA SER A 13 -16.54 8.40 -33.65
C SER A 13 -16.65 7.36 -32.54
N GLU A 14 -15.59 7.22 -31.75
CA GLU A 14 -15.61 6.42 -30.53
C GLU A 14 -15.32 7.35 -29.34
N SER A 15 -16.29 7.46 -28.42
CA SER A 15 -16.08 8.15 -27.15
C SER A 15 -15.34 7.22 -26.19
N LYS A 16 -14.20 7.67 -25.68
CA LYS A 16 -13.45 6.99 -24.64
C LYS A 16 -13.31 7.90 -23.43
N LYS A 17 -13.63 7.34 -22.26
CA LYS A 17 -13.31 7.99 -20.99
C LYS A 17 -11.82 7.88 -20.74
N ILE A 18 -11.18 9.01 -20.46
CA ILE A 18 -9.75 9.09 -20.17
C ILE A 18 -9.49 9.77 -18.83
N VAL A 19 -8.34 9.44 -18.25
CA VAL A 19 -7.80 10.08 -17.05
C VAL A 19 -6.52 10.79 -17.45
N ALA A 20 -6.48 12.10 -17.19
CA ALA A 20 -5.25 12.89 -17.26
C ALA A 20 -4.61 12.89 -15.87
N LYS A 21 -3.32 12.58 -15.79
CA LYS A 21 -2.51 12.71 -14.59
C LYS A 21 -1.28 13.56 -14.90
N PRO A 22 -0.81 14.41 -13.98
CA PRO A 22 0.49 15.04 -14.14
C PRO A 22 1.54 13.96 -14.37
N LEU A 23 2.50 14.19 -15.26
CA LEU A 23 3.73 13.44 -15.23
C LEU A 23 4.37 13.79 -13.88
N SER A 24 4.55 12.79 -13.03
CA SER A 24 5.49 12.95 -11.93
C SER A 24 6.90 13.16 -12.55
N SER A 25 7.87 13.57 -11.74
CA SER A 25 9.27 13.80 -12.15
C SER A 25 9.99 12.57 -12.76
N ASN A 26 9.26 11.49 -13.06
CA ASN A 26 9.76 10.23 -13.56
C ASN A 26 9.23 9.93 -14.97
N GLN A 27 9.57 10.79 -15.94
CA GLN A 27 9.25 10.63 -17.37
C GLN A 27 9.65 9.25 -17.90
N GLU A 28 10.76 8.70 -17.40
CA GLU A 28 11.28 7.37 -17.75
C GLU A 28 10.25 6.27 -17.47
N VAL A 29 9.43 6.40 -16.43
CA VAL A 29 8.42 5.40 -16.06
C VAL A 29 7.32 5.32 -17.11
N TYR A 30 6.86 6.43 -17.66
CA TYR A 30 5.78 6.42 -18.65
C TYR A 30 6.25 6.00 -20.04
N GLU A 31 7.48 6.33 -20.40
CA GLU A 31 8.15 5.78 -21.58
C GLU A 31 8.33 4.26 -21.42
N ASN A 32 8.77 3.80 -20.24
CA ASN A 32 8.86 2.39 -19.91
C ASN A 32 7.48 1.71 -19.90
N LEU A 33 6.41 2.33 -19.41
CA LEU A 33 5.06 1.73 -19.43
C LEU A 33 4.56 1.47 -20.85
N ARG A 34 4.85 2.36 -21.80
CA ARG A 34 4.57 2.11 -23.22
C ARG A 34 5.35 0.92 -23.76
N LEU A 35 6.63 0.78 -23.40
CA LEU A 35 7.46 -0.36 -23.78
C LEU A 35 6.97 -1.66 -23.10
N LEU A 36 6.48 -1.55 -21.86
CA LEU A 36 6.01 -2.67 -21.06
C LEU A 36 4.62 -3.15 -21.47
N GLU A 37 3.82 -2.41 -22.23
CA GLU A 37 2.50 -2.88 -22.69
C GLU A 37 2.59 -4.28 -23.34
N LYS A 38 3.69 -4.55 -24.07
CA LYS A 38 3.97 -5.88 -24.66
C LYS A 38 4.39 -6.90 -23.60
N ASP A 39 5.21 -6.51 -22.63
CA ASP A 39 5.64 -7.39 -21.54
C ASP A 39 4.50 -7.73 -20.56
N PHE A 40 3.50 -6.86 -20.42
CA PHE A 40 2.29 -7.10 -19.62
C PHE A 40 1.40 -8.23 -20.16
N LEU A 41 1.70 -8.77 -21.35
CA LEU A 41 1.14 -10.04 -21.83
C LEU A 41 1.62 -11.24 -21.00
N LYS A 42 2.79 -11.14 -20.33
CA LYS A 42 3.34 -12.19 -19.43
C LYS A 42 2.57 -12.28 -18.11
N VAL A 43 1.94 -11.18 -17.69
CA VAL A 43 1.08 -11.12 -16.50
C VAL A 43 -0.32 -11.59 -16.90
N ARG A 44 -0.90 -12.52 -16.14
CA ARG A 44 -2.18 -13.16 -16.46
C ARG A 44 -3.35 -12.53 -15.72
N LEU A 45 -3.15 -12.14 -14.46
CA LEU A 45 -4.24 -11.70 -13.59
C LEU A 45 -4.52 -10.20 -13.65
N VAL A 46 -3.46 -9.40 -13.82
CA VAL A 46 -3.55 -7.94 -13.71
C VAL A 46 -3.51 -7.27 -15.07
N ARG A 47 -4.40 -6.31 -15.26
CA ARG A 47 -4.42 -5.37 -16.37
C ARG A 47 -3.84 -4.03 -15.92
N ILE A 48 -3.22 -3.32 -16.85
CA ILE A 48 -2.83 -1.93 -16.68
C ILE A 48 -3.67 -1.05 -17.62
N PRO A 49 -4.06 0.16 -17.19
CA PRO A 49 -4.65 1.15 -18.09
C PRO A 49 -3.77 1.38 -19.32
N LYS A 50 -4.36 1.33 -20.52
CA LYS A 50 -3.61 1.65 -21.74
C LYS A 50 -3.15 3.11 -21.69
N VAL A 51 -1.89 3.38 -22.03
CA VAL A 51 -1.40 4.75 -22.19
C VAL A 51 -1.86 5.24 -23.56
N ILE A 52 -2.71 6.27 -23.57
CA ILE A 52 -3.28 6.84 -24.80
C ILE A 52 -2.32 7.88 -25.36
N CYS A 53 -1.93 8.85 -24.52
CA CYS A 53 -1.05 9.94 -24.90
C CYS A 53 -0.11 10.28 -23.73
N VAL A 54 1.10 10.72 -24.07
CA VAL A 54 2.03 11.38 -23.14
C VAL A 54 2.29 12.74 -23.75
N ASP A 55 1.84 13.80 -23.08
CA ASP A 55 2.07 15.18 -23.47
C ASP A 55 3.20 15.73 -22.61
N LEU A 56 4.38 15.82 -23.21
CA LEU A 56 5.59 16.31 -22.54
C LEU A 56 5.61 17.84 -22.41
N GLU A 57 4.87 18.56 -23.24
CA GLU A 57 4.83 20.03 -23.16
C GLU A 57 3.99 20.47 -21.96
N SER A 58 2.86 19.80 -21.74
CA SER A 58 1.99 20.08 -20.61
C SER A 58 2.36 19.31 -19.33
N ASP A 59 3.29 18.35 -19.42
CA ASP A 59 3.65 17.43 -18.34
C ASP A 59 2.44 16.58 -17.87
N TYR A 60 1.75 15.92 -18.81
CA TYR A 60 0.60 15.05 -18.52
C TYR A 60 0.66 13.71 -19.23
N VAL A 61 0.18 12.68 -18.55
CA VAL A 61 -0.14 11.36 -19.14
C VAL A 61 -1.64 11.18 -19.20
N PHE A 62 -2.11 10.69 -20.34
CA PHE A 62 -3.50 10.33 -20.56
C PHE A 62 -3.62 8.82 -20.66
N THR A 63 -4.35 8.22 -19.73
CA THR A 63 -4.60 6.77 -19.72
C THR A 63 -6.07 6.46 -19.91
N GLU A 64 -6.35 5.22 -20.33
CA GLU A 64 -7.70 4.68 -20.33
C GLU A 64 -8.34 4.78 -18.94
N TYR A 65 -9.61 5.17 -18.87
CA TYR A 65 -10.38 5.07 -17.65
C TYR A 65 -10.72 3.61 -17.34
N VAL A 66 -10.30 3.14 -16.17
CA VAL A 66 -10.65 1.80 -15.68
C VAL A 66 -11.98 1.88 -14.92
N THR A 67 -13.01 1.25 -15.48
CA THR A 67 -14.28 1.07 -14.76
C THR A 67 -14.13 -0.01 -13.70
N GLY A 68 -14.77 0.16 -12.54
CA GLY A 68 -14.78 -0.88 -11.50
C GLY A 68 -15.02 -0.42 -10.09
N THR A 69 -14.85 -1.35 -9.16
CA THR A 69 -14.91 -1.10 -7.71
C THR A 69 -13.49 -1.05 -7.15
N ASN A 70 -13.17 0.04 -6.45
CA ASN A 70 -11.90 0.15 -5.75
C ASN A 70 -11.79 -0.93 -4.65
N VAL A 71 -10.67 -1.65 -4.60
CA VAL A 71 -10.45 -2.71 -3.60
C VAL A 71 -10.40 -2.16 -2.17
N GLU A 72 -9.97 -0.92 -1.96
CA GLU A 72 -10.06 -0.25 -0.66
C GLU A 72 -11.50 -0.19 -0.14
N ASN A 73 -12.48 0.07 -1.02
CA ASN A 73 -13.89 0.06 -0.62
C ASN A 73 -14.36 -1.33 -0.22
N ILE A 74 -13.90 -2.38 -0.93
CA ILE A 74 -14.20 -3.77 -0.60
C ILE A 74 -13.56 -4.13 0.75
N LEU A 75 -12.31 -3.70 0.98
CA LEU A 75 -11.61 -3.89 2.25
C LEU A 75 -12.38 -3.21 3.39
N HIS A 76 -12.79 -1.95 3.22
CA HIS A 76 -13.58 -1.25 4.23
C HIS A 76 -14.90 -1.98 4.54
N GLN A 77 -15.59 -2.50 3.53
CA GLN A 77 -16.79 -3.32 3.75
C GLN A 77 -16.49 -4.59 4.56
N VAL A 78 -15.41 -5.30 4.23
CA VAL A 78 -14.97 -6.49 4.99
C VAL A 78 -14.71 -6.14 6.45
N ILE A 79 -13.99 -5.04 6.71
CA ILE A 79 -13.64 -4.62 8.07
C ILE A 79 -14.87 -4.19 8.85
N LEU A 80 -15.76 -3.37 8.25
CA LEU A 80 -16.99 -2.91 8.91
C LEU A 80 -17.97 -4.06 9.20
N GLN A 81 -18.11 -5.01 8.27
CA GLN A 81 -18.97 -6.18 8.44
C GLN A 81 -18.33 -7.27 9.30
N ARG A 82 -17.01 -7.18 9.56
CA ARG A 82 -16.20 -8.18 10.24
C ARG A 82 -16.36 -9.58 9.64
N HIS A 83 -16.55 -9.62 8.33
CA HIS A 83 -16.86 -10.85 7.63
C HIS A 83 -16.03 -10.95 6.36
N PHE A 84 -15.27 -12.04 6.26
CA PHE A 84 -14.41 -12.31 5.12
C PHE A 84 -14.82 -13.59 4.43
N ASN A 85 -15.67 -13.45 3.41
CA ASN A 85 -16.23 -14.57 2.70
C ASN A 85 -15.28 -15.15 1.65
N ILE A 86 -15.66 -16.30 1.08
CA ILE A 86 -14.84 -17.04 0.11
C ILE A 86 -14.53 -16.21 -1.14
N ARG A 87 -15.45 -15.36 -1.61
CA ARG A 87 -15.24 -14.52 -2.80
C ARG A 87 -14.20 -13.43 -2.52
N GLN A 88 -14.29 -12.77 -1.36
CA GLN A 88 -13.33 -11.78 -0.92
C GLN A 88 -11.96 -12.44 -0.69
N LYS A 89 -11.91 -13.61 -0.05
CA LYS A 89 -10.67 -14.38 0.09
C LYS A 89 -9.99 -14.65 -1.26
N ARG A 90 -10.75 -15.14 -2.25
CA ARG A 90 -10.23 -15.37 -3.61
C ARG A 90 -9.73 -14.08 -4.25
N LEU A 91 -10.43 -12.96 -4.08
CA LEU A 91 -9.99 -11.66 -4.58
C LEU A 91 -8.61 -11.27 -4.02
N PHE A 92 -8.41 -11.37 -2.70
CA PHE A 92 -7.11 -11.03 -2.10
C PHE A 92 -6.00 -12.03 -2.46
N GLU A 93 -6.33 -13.31 -2.67
CA GLU A 93 -5.39 -14.27 -3.27
C GLU A 93 -5.01 -13.86 -4.72
N GLU A 94 -5.96 -13.44 -5.53
CA GLU A 94 -5.70 -12.98 -6.90
C GLU A 94 -4.86 -11.69 -6.93
N ILE A 95 -5.07 -10.76 -5.98
CA ILE A 95 -4.24 -9.57 -5.81
C ILE A 95 -2.80 -9.95 -5.47
N GLY A 96 -2.60 -10.82 -4.47
CA GLY A 96 -1.26 -11.27 -4.09
C GLY A 96 -0.54 -11.98 -5.23
N GLN A 97 -1.25 -12.85 -5.95
CA GLN A 97 -0.69 -13.53 -7.12
C GLN A 97 -0.38 -12.54 -8.25
N GLY A 98 -1.28 -11.59 -8.52
CA GLY A 98 -1.10 -10.56 -9.54
C GLY A 98 0.10 -9.66 -9.28
N LEU A 99 0.30 -9.25 -8.03
CA LEU A 99 1.47 -8.48 -7.60
C LEU A 99 2.76 -9.29 -7.81
N ALA A 100 2.77 -10.56 -7.40
CA ALA A 100 3.91 -11.45 -7.64
C ALA A 100 4.24 -11.64 -9.13
N GLU A 101 3.23 -11.71 -10.00
CA GLU A 101 3.46 -11.78 -11.44
C GLU A 101 4.14 -10.51 -11.97
N ILE A 102 3.73 -9.33 -11.51
CA ILE A 102 4.39 -8.07 -11.84
C ILE A 102 5.85 -8.11 -11.35
N ASN A 103 6.05 -8.36 -10.06
CA ASN A 103 7.36 -8.34 -9.43
C ASN A 103 8.36 -9.32 -10.04
N LEU A 104 7.92 -10.55 -10.31
CA LEU A 104 8.83 -11.64 -10.63
C LEU A 104 8.92 -11.94 -12.12
N LYS A 105 7.87 -11.69 -12.90
CA LYS A 105 7.88 -11.95 -14.35
C LYS A 105 8.28 -10.73 -15.16
N LEU A 106 8.03 -9.54 -14.63
CA LEU A 106 8.45 -8.28 -15.25
C LEU A 106 9.69 -7.68 -14.59
N GLU A 107 10.16 -8.29 -13.50
CA GLU A 107 11.33 -7.84 -12.74
C GLU A 107 11.23 -6.37 -12.32
N MET A 108 10.04 -5.98 -11.86
CA MET A 108 9.67 -4.59 -11.61
C MET A 108 8.79 -4.46 -10.38
N ILE A 109 8.96 -3.41 -9.59
CA ILE A 109 8.02 -3.03 -8.54
C ILE A 109 7.02 -2.00 -9.05
N HIS A 110 5.81 -2.03 -8.51
CA HIS A 110 4.80 -0.99 -8.67
C HIS A 110 5.17 0.28 -7.89
N GLY A 111 5.83 0.13 -6.73
CA GLY A 111 6.21 1.24 -5.86
C GLY A 111 5.12 1.68 -4.90
N ASP A 112 3.87 1.72 -5.35
CA ASP A 112 2.71 2.04 -4.50
C ASP A 112 1.52 1.04 -4.62
N PRO A 113 1.68 -0.24 -4.23
CA PRO A 113 0.67 -1.27 -4.47
C PRO A 113 -0.46 -1.27 -3.43
N ARG A 114 -0.73 -0.13 -2.78
CA ARG A 114 -1.79 0.01 -1.77
C ARG A 114 -3.17 -0.37 -2.33
N THR A 115 -4.08 -0.79 -1.46
CA THR A 115 -5.43 -1.25 -1.87
C THR A 115 -6.23 -0.21 -2.66
N ALA A 116 -5.97 1.08 -2.42
CA ALA A 116 -6.58 2.19 -3.16
C ALA A 116 -6.22 2.20 -4.67
N ASN A 117 -5.12 1.57 -5.05
CA ASN A 117 -4.63 1.52 -6.43
C ASN A 117 -5.09 0.25 -7.18
N TRP A 118 -5.84 -0.63 -6.51
CA TRP A 118 -6.43 -1.81 -7.15
C TRP A 118 -7.91 -1.58 -7.47
N ILE A 119 -8.29 -1.94 -8.69
CA ILE A 119 -9.67 -1.89 -9.17
C ILE A 119 -10.11 -3.30 -9.53
N PHE A 120 -11.19 -3.75 -8.88
CA PHE A 120 -11.83 -5.03 -9.13
C PHE A 120 -13.10 -4.85 -9.98
N GLY A 121 -13.22 -5.69 -11.00
CA GLY A 121 -14.31 -5.67 -11.95
C GLY A 121 -14.11 -4.52 -12.92
N GLY A 122 -14.01 -4.80 -14.21
CA GLY A 122 -13.77 -3.76 -15.21
C GLY A 122 -13.81 -4.39 -16.58
N CYS A 123 -14.85 -4.03 -17.34
CA CYS A 123 -15.26 -4.65 -18.61
C CYS A 123 -15.69 -6.13 -18.51
N VAL A 124 -16.98 -6.39 -18.74
CA VAL A 124 -17.57 -7.74 -18.94
C VAL A 124 -16.86 -8.53 -20.05
N ARG A 125 -16.14 -7.84 -20.95
CA ARG A 125 -15.38 -8.42 -22.07
C ARG A 125 -13.90 -8.67 -21.77
N ALA A 126 -13.36 -8.21 -20.64
CA ALA A 126 -11.95 -8.38 -20.33
C ALA A 126 -11.70 -9.74 -19.64
N ARG A 127 -10.72 -10.51 -20.13
CA ARG A 127 -10.28 -11.78 -19.49
C ARG A 127 -9.70 -11.54 -18.09
N LYS A 128 -9.17 -10.34 -17.82
CA LYS A 128 -8.57 -9.94 -16.55
C LYS A 128 -9.55 -9.05 -15.78
N LYS A 129 -9.88 -9.43 -14.54
CA LYS A 129 -10.84 -8.71 -13.69
C LYS A 129 -10.19 -7.73 -12.71
N LEU A 130 -8.86 -7.81 -12.55
CA LEU A 130 -8.08 -6.93 -11.71
C LEU A 130 -7.32 -5.95 -12.57
N SER A 131 -7.36 -4.68 -12.18
CA SER A 131 -6.47 -3.65 -12.71
C SER A 131 -5.70 -3.01 -11.58
N LEU A 132 -4.43 -2.70 -11.84
CA LEU A 132 -3.58 -1.93 -10.96
C LEU A 132 -3.29 -0.60 -11.65
N ILE A 133 -3.50 0.50 -10.94
CA ILE A 133 -3.35 1.87 -11.44
C ILE A 133 -2.28 2.60 -10.65
N ASP A 134 -1.92 3.81 -11.12
CA ASP A 134 -1.00 4.70 -10.40
C ASP A 134 0.45 4.22 -10.37
N TRP A 135 0.99 4.00 -11.57
CA TRP A 135 2.31 3.44 -11.81
C TRP A 135 3.45 4.45 -11.70
N GLU A 136 3.22 5.67 -11.20
CA GLU A 136 4.23 6.75 -11.18
C GLU A 136 5.48 6.44 -10.33
N CYS A 137 5.35 5.52 -9.37
CA CYS A 137 6.43 5.04 -8.51
C CYS A 137 7.06 3.73 -9.00
N ALA A 138 6.67 3.22 -10.18
CA ALA A 138 7.14 1.94 -10.67
C ALA A 138 8.61 2.00 -11.09
N GLY A 139 9.31 0.88 -10.98
CA GLY A 139 10.72 0.81 -11.35
C GLY A 139 11.40 -0.49 -10.95
N LYS A 140 12.70 -0.61 -11.19
CA LYS A 140 13.49 -1.75 -10.76
C LYS A 140 13.92 -1.58 -9.30
N SER A 141 13.42 -2.45 -8.44
CA SER A 141 13.77 -2.48 -7.01
C SER A 141 13.49 -3.88 -6.45
N ASP A 142 13.66 -4.05 -5.15
CA ASP A 142 13.35 -5.30 -4.46
C ASP A 142 11.82 -5.56 -4.40
N PRO A 143 11.31 -6.66 -4.98
CA PRO A 143 9.92 -7.09 -4.88
C PRO A 143 9.33 -7.12 -3.47
N ALA A 144 10.17 -7.36 -2.47
CA ALA A 144 9.78 -7.42 -1.07
C ALA A 144 9.20 -6.08 -0.56
N TRP A 145 9.60 -4.96 -1.20
CA TRP A 145 9.04 -3.63 -0.94
C TRP A 145 7.53 -3.56 -1.23
N ASP A 146 7.11 -4.04 -2.40
CA ASP A 146 5.72 -3.97 -2.83
C ASP A 146 4.81 -4.83 -1.95
N LEU A 147 5.23 -6.07 -1.69
CA LEU A 147 4.47 -6.98 -0.85
C LEU A 147 4.29 -6.41 0.56
N SER A 148 5.35 -5.86 1.14
CA SER A 148 5.28 -5.19 2.43
C SER A 148 4.35 -3.97 2.39
N SER A 149 4.51 -3.09 1.40
CA SER A 149 3.69 -1.89 1.25
C SER A 149 2.20 -2.22 1.16
N LEU A 150 1.83 -3.26 0.41
CA LEU A 150 0.45 -3.74 0.32
C LEU A 150 -0.07 -4.26 1.67
N ILE A 151 0.69 -5.12 2.36
CA ILE A 151 0.30 -5.66 3.68
C ILE A 151 0.12 -4.54 4.71
N TYR A 152 1.05 -3.58 4.74
CA TYR A 152 0.98 -2.42 5.63
C TYR A 152 -0.21 -1.50 5.30
N SER A 153 -0.58 -1.38 4.01
CA SER A 153 -1.80 -0.67 3.62
C SER A 153 -3.03 -1.29 4.26
N VAL A 154 -3.16 -2.63 4.22
CA VAL A 154 -4.26 -3.35 4.85
C VAL A 154 -4.25 -3.13 6.36
N GLY A 155 -3.07 -3.28 6.98
CA GLY A 155 -2.90 -3.09 8.42
C GLY A 155 -3.24 -1.67 8.87
N ARG A 156 -2.95 -0.66 8.04
CA ARG A 156 -3.30 0.74 8.29
C ARG A 156 -4.81 0.95 8.27
N SER A 157 -5.52 0.40 7.29
CA SER A 157 -6.99 0.46 7.22
C SER A 157 -7.64 -0.19 8.44
N VAL A 158 -7.13 -1.34 8.90
CA VAL A 158 -7.61 -2.01 10.12
C VAL A 158 -7.29 -1.17 11.37
N SER A 159 -6.07 -0.62 11.45
CA SER A 159 -5.62 0.21 12.58
C SER A 159 -6.49 1.45 12.76
N TYR A 160 -6.89 2.12 11.68
CA TYR A 160 -7.77 3.29 11.77
C TYR A 160 -9.09 2.98 12.47
N LEU A 161 -9.70 1.83 12.20
CA LEU A 161 -10.95 1.43 12.84
C LEU A 161 -10.75 0.93 14.29
N LEU A 162 -9.57 0.39 14.60
CA LEU A 162 -9.22 -0.05 15.96
C LEU A 162 -9.08 1.11 16.96
N CYS A 163 -8.76 2.32 16.48
CA CYS A 163 -8.66 3.51 17.33
C CYS A 163 -10.00 3.89 18.00
N ASP A 164 -11.13 3.49 17.42
CA ASP A 164 -12.47 3.92 17.85
C ASP A 164 -13.27 2.79 18.55
N LEU A 165 -12.65 1.63 18.82
CA LEU A 165 -13.35 0.44 19.31
C LEU A 165 -12.95 -0.01 20.72
N SER A 166 -13.90 -0.61 21.44
CA SER A 166 -13.67 -1.27 22.72
C SER A 166 -12.71 -2.46 22.60
N LEU A 167 -12.01 -2.80 23.69
CA LEU A 167 -11.00 -3.87 23.73
C LEU A 167 -11.51 -5.23 23.24
N GLU A 168 -12.73 -5.63 23.62
CA GLU A 168 -13.36 -6.90 23.23
C GLU A 168 -13.56 -7.06 21.73
N ARG A 169 -13.54 -5.95 20.97
CA ARG A 169 -13.76 -5.93 19.52
C ARG A 169 -12.45 -5.88 18.74
N LYS A 170 -11.31 -5.84 19.42
CA LYS A 170 -9.99 -5.74 18.77
C LYS A 170 -9.52 -7.09 18.23
N ASP A 171 -9.76 -8.17 18.96
CA ASP A 171 -9.31 -9.51 18.57
C ASP A 171 -9.95 -9.95 17.24
N ASP A 172 -11.27 -9.74 17.06
CA ASP A 172 -11.97 -10.00 15.80
C ASP A 172 -11.28 -9.33 14.58
N LEU A 173 -10.83 -8.09 14.76
CA LEU A 173 -10.22 -7.30 13.70
C LEU A 173 -8.78 -7.71 13.42
N ILE A 174 -8.07 -8.16 14.44
CA ILE A 174 -6.73 -8.73 14.31
C ILE A 174 -6.82 -10.08 13.56
N ASP A 175 -7.77 -10.93 13.90
CA ASP A 175 -7.99 -12.21 13.21
C ASP A 175 -8.44 -12.00 11.77
N LEU A 176 -9.27 -10.98 11.53
CA LEU A 176 -9.68 -10.57 10.19
C LEU A 176 -8.49 -10.08 9.35
N PHE A 177 -7.63 -9.24 9.94
CA PHE A 177 -6.38 -8.81 9.33
C PHE A 177 -5.49 -10.01 8.96
N ASP A 178 -5.34 -10.96 9.87
CA ASP A 178 -4.57 -12.19 9.65
C ASP A 178 -5.14 -13.01 8.49
N ALA A 179 -6.46 -13.14 8.40
CA ALA A 179 -7.11 -13.86 7.33
C ALA A 179 -6.88 -13.20 5.96
N ILE A 180 -6.94 -11.87 5.88
CA ILE A 180 -6.69 -11.10 4.65
C ILE A 180 -5.21 -11.22 4.25
N CYS A 181 -4.29 -11.02 5.18
CA CYS A 181 -2.84 -11.14 4.91
C CYS A 181 -2.48 -12.56 4.46
N SER A 182 -3.04 -13.58 5.10
CA SER A 182 -2.85 -14.97 4.71
C SER A 182 -3.30 -15.23 3.28
N ALA A 183 -4.42 -14.63 2.86
CA ALA A 183 -4.91 -14.74 1.48
C ALA A 183 -3.93 -14.09 0.49
N ILE A 184 -3.47 -12.86 0.76
CA ILE A 184 -2.50 -12.15 -0.08
C ILE A 184 -1.20 -12.97 -0.21
N ILE A 185 -0.65 -13.43 0.92
CA ILE A 185 0.60 -14.21 0.96
C ILE A 185 0.43 -15.55 0.25
N ALA A 186 -0.71 -16.23 0.44
CA ALA A 186 -1.01 -17.48 -0.26
C ALA A 186 -1.08 -17.27 -1.78
N GLY A 187 -1.67 -16.15 -2.23
CA GLY A 187 -1.66 -15.73 -3.63
C GLY A 187 -0.25 -15.51 -4.17
N TYR A 188 0.55 -14.70 -3.46
CA TYR A 188 1.91 -14.35 -3.86
C TYR A 188 2.81 -15.60 -3.97
N ALA A 189 2.64 -16.56 -3.06
CA ALA A 189 3.40 -17.81 -3.03
C ALA A 189 3.09 -18.77 -4.21
N LYS A 190 2.03 -18.52 -5.00
CA LYS A 190 1.70 -19.33 -6.20
C LYS A 190 2.61 -19.05 -7.39
N VAL A 191 3.34 -17.93 -7.39
CA VAL A 191 4.28 -17.58 -8.45
C VAL A 191 5.68 -18.08 -8.07
N ASP A 192 6.40 -18.67 -9.02
CA ASP A 192 7.75 -19.16 -8.79
C ASP A 192 8.68 -18.04 -8.31
N GLY A 193 9.54 -18.32 -7.34
CA GLY A 193 10.34 -17.32 -6.62
C GLY A 193 9.59 -16.55 -5.52
N GLY A 194 8.25 -16.57 -5.49
CA GLY A 194 7.44 -15.78 -4.55
C GLY A 194 7.71 -16.08 -3.08
N ARG A 195 8.01 -17.35 -2.74
CA ARG A 195 8.37 -17.74 -1.36
C ARG A 195 9.65 -17.08 -0.85
N LYS A 196 10.61 -16.75 -1.75
CA LYS A 196 11.84 -16.04 -1.37
C LYS A 196 11.52 -14.59 -1.00
N VAL A 197 10.71 -13.93 -1.82
CA VAL A 197 10.26 -12.55 -1.57
C VAL A 197 9.47 -12.44 -0.26
N ILE A 198 8.54 -13.37 0.01
CA ILE A 198 7.78 -13.40 1.27
C ILE A 198 8.69 -13.48 2.51
N LYS A 199 9.81 -14.21 2.43
CA LYS A 199 10.77 -14.25 3.54
C LYS A 199 11.53 -12.93 3.71
N GLN A 200 11.75 -12.21 2.61
CA GLN A 200 12.48 -10.94 2.59
C GLN A 200 11.62 -9.73 2.94
N SER A 201 10.30 -9.78 2.69
CA SER A 201 9.35 -8.67 2.93
C SER A 201 9.39 -8.18 4.38
N ALA A 202 9.58 -9.08 5.34
CA ALA A 202 9.78 -8.72 6.74
C ALA A 202 10.90 -7.71 6.96
N GLY A 203 11.94 -7.65 6.12
CA GLY A 203 13.05 -6.71 6.22
C GLY A 203 12.68 -5.25 5.95
N TYR A 204 11.57 -4.99 5.25
CA TYR A 204 11.11 -3.65 4.89
C TYR A 204 10.18 -2.99 5.92
N TRP A 205 9.97 -3.66 7.07
CA TRP A 205 9.10 -3.22 8.14
C TRP A 205 9.47 -1.88 8.79
N VAL A 206 10.77 -1.54 8.87
CA VAL A 206 11.23 -0.32 9.57
C VAL A 206 10.67 0.95 8.94
N TYR A 207 10.35 0.89 7.65
CA TYR A 207 9.77 1.99 6.88
C TYR A 207 8.27 2.22 7.18
N HIS A 208 7.60 1.26 7.82
CA HIS A 208 6.15 1.31 8.07
C HIS A 208 5.76 1.11 9.54
N VAL A 209 6.73 1.03 10.45
CA VAL A 209 6.51 0.73 11.88
C VAL A 209 5.57 1.70 12.59
N LEU A 210 5.46 2.95 12.11
CA LEU A 210 4.57 3.97 12.66
C LEU A 210 3.21 4.06 11.94
N SER A 211 2.99 3.24 10.91
CA SER A 211 1.77 3.29 10.08
C SER A 211 0.64 2.41 10.61
N VAL A 212 0.90 1.54 11.58
CA VAL A 212 -0.05 0.58 12.15
C VAL A 212 0.10 0.50 13.67
N ILE A 213 -0.93 0.02 14.37
CA ILE A 213 -0.84 -0.24 15.81
C ILE A 213 0.10 -1.44 16.10
N PRO A 214 0.70 -1.52 17.31
CA PRO A 214 1.68 -2.57 17.65
C PRO A 214 1.20 -4.00 17.45
N GLU A 215 -0.08 -4.28 17.71
CA GLU A 215 -0.66 -5.63 17.61
C GLU A 215 -0.71 -6.12 16.15
N ILE A 216 -1.11 -5.23 15.22
CA ILE A 216 -1.08 -5.50 13.78
C ILE A 216 0.36 -5.70 13.30
N HIS A 217 1.29 -4.90 13.85
CA HIS A 217 2.70 -5.01 13.54
C HIS A 217 3.27 -6.38 13.92
N GLU A 218 2.95 -6.89 15.11
CA GLU A 218 3.37 -8.22 15.56
C GLU A 218 2.83 -9.34 14.65
N ARG A 219 1.57 -9.24 14.23
CA ARG A 219 0.98 -10.22 13.30
C ARG A 219 1.69 -10.27 11.95
N ILE A 220 2.07 -9.12 11.38
CA ILE A 220 2.85 -9.07 10.12
C ILE A 220 4.14 -9.89 10.23
N PHE A 221 4.84 -9.83 11.37
CA PHE A 221 6.05 -10.62 11.60
C PHE A 221 5.80 -12.13 11.60
N GLN A 222 4.74 -12.56 12.30
CA GLN A 222 4.39 -13.97 12.40
C GLN A 222 4.14 -14.58 11.01
N HIS A 223 3.46 -13.85 10.11
CA HIS A 223 3.18 -14.29 8.74
C HIS A 223 4.43 -14.46 7.88
N CYS A 224 5.43 -13.59 8.06
CA CYS A 224 6.65 -13.66 7.27
C CYS A 224 7.64 -14.74 7.76
N ARG A 225 7.27 -15.51 8.80
CA ARG A 225 8.08 -16.59 9.43
C ARG A 225 9.51 -16.19 9.75
N THR A 226 9.73 -14.90 9.95
CA THR A 226 10.99 -14.39 10.46
C THR A 226 10.81 -14.44 11.98
N PRO A 227 11.56 -15.30 12.70
CA PRO A 227 11.54 -15.21 14.15
C PRO A 227 11.88 -13.77 14.50
N LEU A 228 10.99 -13.11 15.26
CA LEU A 228 11.42 -11.91 15.99
C LEU A 228 12.72 -12.32 16.67
N PRO A 229 13.86 -11.62 16.44
CA PRO A 229 15.11 -11.99 17.06
C PRO A 229 14.85 -12.13 18.56
N ASN A 230 15.05 -13.34 19.10
CA ASN A 230 14.65 -13.72 20.46
C ASN A 230 14.98 -12.62 21.47
N GLY A 231 13.95 -11.90 21.93
CA GLY A 231 14.07 -10.78 22.86
C GLY A 231 14.83 -9.57 22.30
N PHE A 232 14.36 -8.36 22.61
CA PHE A 232 15.10 -7.11 22.36
C PHE A 232 15.28 -6.65 20.89
N GLY A 233 14.58 -7.27 19.93
CA GLY A 233 14.73 -6.95 18.49
C GLY A 233 14.36 -5.52 18.08
N PHE A 234 13.36 -4.88 18.69
CA PHE A 234 12.94 -3.52 18.29
C PHE A 234 14.06 -2.49 18.45
N LEU A 235 14.84 -2.56 19.53
CA LEU A 235 15.90 -1.59 19.81
C LEU A 235 17.10 -1.75 18.90
N ARG A 236 17.42 -2.97 18.43
CA ARG A 236 18.62 -3.24 17.63
C ARG A 236 18.55 -2.70 16.19
N TRP A 237 17.36 -2.35 15.73
CA TRP A 237 17.09 -1.90 14.37
C TRP A 237 16.63 -0.43 14.29
N LEU A 238 16.59 0.27 15.43
CA LEU A 238 16.50 1.72 15.41
C LEU A 238 17.79 2.27 14.75
N PRO A 239 17.72 3.28 13.88
CA PRO A 239 18.91 3.86 13.28
C PRO A 239 19.95 4.24 14.36
N PRO A 240 21.27 4.12 14.09
CA PRO A 240 22.32 4.37 15.08
C PRO A 240 22.20 5.71 15.82
N SER A 241 21.56 6.70 15.20
CA SER A 241 21.22 8.00 15.79
C SER A 241 20.33 7.91 17.04
N ILE A 242 19.50 6.88 17.15
CA ILE A 242 18.61 6.60 18.29
C ILE A 242 19.29 5.68 19.32
N LEU A 243 20.25 4.86 18.89
CA LEU A 243 20.97 3.88 19.72
C LEU A 243 22.24 4.43 20.40
N SER A 244 22.59 5.69 20.19
CA SER A 244 23.84 6.31 20.66
C SER A 244 23.98 6.49 22.18
N THR A 245 23.08 5.92 22.98
CA THR A 245 23.19 5.89 24.44
C THR A 245 23.25 4.46 24.99
N THR A 246 24.48 3.96 25.04
CA THR A 246 25.06 2.95 25.95
C THR A 246 24.20 1.74 26.36
N ILE A 247 24.52 0.59 25.77
CA ILE A 247 24.03 -0.76 26.15
C ILE A 247 24.70 -1.22 27.46
N VAL A 248 23.91 -1.65 28.45
CA VAL A 248 24.38 -2.31 29.69
C VAL A 248 23.92 -3.76 29.77
N LYS A 249 24.87 -4.67 30.00
CA LYS A 249 24.78 -6.15 30.05
C LYS A 249 24.07 -6.76 31.28
N LYS A 250 22.99 -6.19 31.83
CA LYS A 250 22.26 -6.80 32.98
C LYS A 250 20.74 -6.88 32.77
N LYS A 251 20.16 -8.07 32.98
CA LYS A 251 18.71 -8.38 32.91
C LYS A 251 17.83 -7.43 33.72
N SER A 252 18.33 -6.87 34.83
CA SER A 252 17.65 -5.88 35.67
C SER A 252 17.62 -4.48 35.06
N VAL A 253 18.69 -4.06 34.39
CA VAL A 253 18.77 -2.79 33.65
C VAL A 253 17.90 -2.83 32.40
N ALA A 254 17.74 -4.00 31.79
CA ALA A 254 16.87 -4.21 30.64
C ALA A 254 15.37 -4.01 30.95
N ARG A 255 14.88 -4.39 32.15
CA ARG A 255 13.50 -4.08 32.57
C ARG A 255 13.30 -2.59 32.87
N LEU A 256 14.34 -1.94 33.41
CA LEU A 256 14.33 -0.50 33.65
C LEU A 256 14.37 0.27 32.32
N LEU A 257 15.21 -0.15 31.37
CA LEU A 257 15.24 0.36 30.00
C LEU A 257 13.97 0.03 29.24
N LEU A 258 13.30 -1.10 29.46
CA LEU A 258 11.99 -1.35 28.86
C LEU A 258 10.93 -0.40 29.41
N LYS A 259 10.94 -0.10 30.72
CA LYS A 259 10.09 0.92 31.35
C LYS A 259 10.44 2.35 30.91
N VAL A 260 11.72 2.64 30.70
CA VAL A 260 12.20 3.94 30.23
C VAL A 260 11.96 4.10 28.74
N CYS A 261 12.17 3.07 27.90
CA CYS A 261 11.87 3.07 26.47
C CYS A 261 10.37 3.03 26.23
N THR A 262 9.55 2.34 27.02
CA THR A 262 8.08 2.52 26.92
C THR A 262 7.70 3.94 27.32
N ARG A 263 8.28 4.52 28.39
CA ARG A 263 8.05 5.94 28.71
C ARG A 263 8.60 6.91 27.66
N VAL A 264 9.75 6.65 27.05
CA VAL A 264 10.41 7.50 26.05
C VAL A 264 9.74 7.32 24.69
N SER A 265 9.31 6.12 24.31
CA SER A 265 8.44 5.88 23.16
C SER A 265 7.08 6.51 23.39
N SER A 266 6.51 6.46 24.60
CA SER A 266 5.30 7.23 24.93
C SER A 266 5.55 8.73 24.91
N ILE A 267 6.72 9.23 25.33
CA ILE A 267 7.09 10.65 25.28
C ILE A 267 7.37 11.10 23.84
N ILE A 268 8.07 10.30 23.02
CA ILE A 268 8.32 10.57 21.60
C ILE A 268 7.00 10.48 20.85
N LEU A 269 6.16 9.50 21.13
CA LEU A 269 4.80 9.41 20.60
C LEU A 269 3.97 10.62 21.05
N LEU A 270 4.05 11.06 22.30
CA LEU A 270 3.41 12.28 22.80
C LEU A 270 3.95 13.54 22.12
N ILE A 271 5.26 13.64 21.86
CA ILE A 271 5.90 14.75 21.16
C ILE A 271 5.46 14.76 19.69
N LEU A 272 5.43 13.60 19.03
CA LEU A 272 4.99 13.45 17.64
C LEU A 272 3.49 13.72 17.50
N VAL A 273 2.66 13.21 18.42
CA VAL A 273 1.23 13.49 18.50
C VAL A 273 0.98 14.97 18.76
N LYS A 274 1.69 15.59 19.71
CA LYS A 274 1.60 17.03 19.99
C LYS A 274 2.03 17.88 18.79
N ARG A 275 3.11 17.49 18.09
CA ARG A 275 3.58 18.16 16.88
C ARG A 275 2.58 18.04 15.73
N ASN A 276 1.98 16.87 15.54
CA ASN A 276 0.94 16.65 14.53
C ASN A 276 -0.36 17.40 14.86
N LEU A 277 -0.76 17.48 16.13
CA LEU A 277 -1.89 18.29 16.59
C LEU A 277 -1.67 19.79 16.33
N GLU A 278 -0.47 20.31 16.60
CA GLU A 278 -0.13 21.71 16.31
C GLU A 278 -0.07 21.99 14.80
N LEU A 279 0.43 21.06 13.99
CA LEU A 279 0.37 21.17 12.53
C LEU A 279 -1.07 21.14 12.01
N ALA A 280 -1.94 20.30 12.57
CA ALA A 280 -3.36 20.26 12.22
C ALA A 280 -4.08 21.57 12.58
N LYS A 281 -3.83 22.14 13.78
CA LYS A 281 -4.35 23.46 14.16
C LYS A 281 -3.90 24.56 13.21
N ARG A 282 -2.63 24.58 12.81
CA ARG A 282 -2.10 25.56 11.86
C ARG A 282 -2.76 25.44 10.49
N ARG A 283 -2.98 24.21 10.01
CA ARG A 283 -3.71 23.96 8.75
C ARG A 283 -5.16 24.43 8.84
N MET A 284 -5.82 24.18 9.97
CA MET A 284 -7.19 24.63 10.21
C MET A 284 -7.29 26.16 10.26
N HIS A 285 -6.37 26.84 10.96
CA HIS A 285 -6.29 28.30 10.96
C HIS A 285 -6.00 28.87 9.57
N ALA A 286 -5.08 28.26 8.81
CA ALA A 286 -4.80 28.69 7.44
C ALA A 286 -6.04 28.53 6.54
N ALA A 287 -6.81 27.45 6.70
CA ALA A 287 -8.06 27.24 5.98
C ALA A 287 -9.14 28.28 6.36
N ILE A 288 -9.28 28.61 7.65
CA ILE A 288 -10.22 29.65 8.12
C ILE A 288 -9.81 31.03 7.60
N MET A 289 -8.52 31.39 7.68
CA MET A 289 -8.02 32.67 7.16
C MET A 289 -8.17 32.78 5.65
N HIS A 290 -7.99 31.68 4.92
CA HIS A 290 -8.29 31.63 3.49
C HIS A 290 -9.79 31.85 3.23
N ASP A 291 -10.69 31.20 3.97
CA ASP A 291 -12.13 31.39 3.77
C ASP A 291 -12.61 32.81 4.13
N ILE A 292 -11.93 33.49 5.08
CA ILE A 292 -12.20 34.90 5.41
C ILE A 292 -11.69 35.85 4.32
N LEU A 293 -10.46 35.63 3.81
CA LEU A 293 -9.83 36.52 2.83
C LEU A 293 -10.42 36.41 1.41
N PHE A 294 -11.13 35.32 1.11
CA PHE A 294 -11.69 35.05 -0.23
C PHE A 294 -13.23 35.03 -0.25
N ARG A 295 -13.89 35.53 0.81
CA ARG A 295 -15.34 35.73 0.87
C ARG A 295 -15.79 37.20 0.80
N GLU A 296 -14.86 38.12 0.54
CA GLU A 296 -15.15 39.47 0.01
C GLU A 296 -15.04 39.46 -1.52
#